data_AF-A0A9Q1HBX8-F1
#
_entry.id   AF-A0A9Q1HBX8-F1
#
_cell.length_a   1.000
_cell.length_b   1.000
_cell.length_c   1.000
_cell.angle_alpha   90.00
_cell.angle_beta   90.00
_cell.angle_gamma   90.00
#
_symmetry.space_group_name_H-M   'P 1'
#
loop_
_entity.id
_entity.type
_entity.pdbx_description
1 polymer ?
#
loop_
_entity_poly.entity_id
_entity_poly.type
_entity_poly.pdbx_seq_one_letter_code
_entity_poly.pdbx_strand_id
1 'polypeptide(L)'
;MVWQEDVGKMVMLTNIVELGKVDTKRAKVVKHFHFSAWPDMSVPDTAGPILDLLQCVRSRESHSRGPMVVHCSAGVGRTGTFITLDAMLDMAAAENRINVYEFVCQMRQNRMKMVQVAEQYEFIFDVLVEYFVIGVTSIQVEKFRPDFMKLRTINEETGKSYLQEEFEKLDLTSIIPAESNLRGGRNRDNLQKNRFPDCIPVDTYRPYLMTDVGDLGNNYINASFLNGYRKKNMFLGTQMPLENTVIDFWRMVWDYNSNFIVMLNDTNPQDEGHYWSDSGVLCRGPFAVKQLSCEDISNIRCSKLRITNSSQNKQSRTIQHIQCLNLPITATNYEISTTLVQVINSLRREEIEIEEGPITVHCV
;
A
#
# COMPACT_ATOMS: atom_id res chain seq x y z
N MET A 1 25.02 -5.77 -9.08
CA MET A 1 23.69 -6.09 -9.65
C MET A 1 22.92 -6.84 -8.59
N VAL A 2 21.98 -6.19 -7.93
CA VAL A 2 20.96 -6.88 -7.15
C VAL A 2 19.66 -6.53 -7.86
N TRP A 3 19.08 -7.54 -8.50
CA TRP A 3 17.72 -7.49 -8.99
C TRP A 3 16.82 -7.67 -7.77
N GLN A 4 15.89 -6.74 -7.57
CA GLN A 4 14.70 -6.98 -6.75
C GLN A 4 13.50 -6.61 -7.61
N GLU A 5 12.77 -7.63 -8.01
CA GLU A 5 11.47 -7.54 -8.67
C GLU A 5 10.46 -6.90 -7.71
N ASP A 6 9.54 -6.11 -8.28
CA ASP A 6 8.27 -5.70 -7.69
C ASP A 6 8.28 -4.93 -6.37
N VAL A 7 8.93 -3.76 -6.38
CA VAL A 7 8.63 -2.72 -5.38
C VAL A 7 8.17 -1.44 -6.08
N GLY A 8 6.90 -1.08 -5.89
CA GLY A 8 6.19 0.06 -6.49
C GLY A 8 6.71 1.46 -6.14
N LYS A 9 7.95 1.57 -5.66
CA LYS A 9 8.69 2.83 -5.45
C LYS A 9 10.19 2.60 -5.61
N MET A 10 10.64 2.20 -6.79
CA MET A 10 12.07 2.24 -7.08
C MET A 10 12.34 3.12 -8.29
N VAL A 11 12.85 4.32 -8.00
CA VAL A 11 13.71 5.05 -8.92
C VAL A 11 15.12 4.56 -8.63
N MET A 12 15.59 3.55 -9.37
CA MET A 12 16.99 3.14 -9.24
C MET A 12 17.86 4.14 -9.97
N LEU A 13 18.67 4.88 -9.22
CA LEU A 13 19.76 5.66 -9.79
C LEU A 13 20.98 4.76 -9.98
N THR A 14 21.33 4.46 -11.22
CA THR A 14 22.59 3.78 -11.51
C THR A 14 23.58 4.80 -12.07
N ASN A 15 24.74 4.93 -11.42
CA ASN A 15 25.87 5.64 -12.01
C ASN A 15 26.57 4.68 -12.96
N ILE A 16 26.42 4.89 -14.26
CA ILE A 16 27.13 4.09 -15.26
C ILE A 16 28.46 4.81 -15.52
N VAL A 17 29.56 4.13 -15.15
CA VAL A 17 30.93 4.53 -15.50
C VAL A 17 31.43 3.54 -16.53
N GLU A 18 31.77 4.02 -17.72
CA GLU A 18 32.33 3.19 -18.78
C GLU A 18 33.74 2.73 -18.38
N LEU A 19 33.91 1.44 -18.08
CA LEU A 19 35.20 0.80 -17.83
C LEU A 19 35.75 0.23 -19.15
N GLY A 20 36.30 1.09 -19.98
CA GLY A 20 37.01 0.71 -21.21
C GLY A 20 38.31 1.49 -21.34
N LYS A 21 39.29 0.96 -22.09
CA LYS A 21 40.56 1.62 -22.45
C LYS A 21 40.30 2.85 -23.34
N VAL A 22 39.69 3.89 -22.77
CA VAL A 22 39.43 5.18 -23.42
C VAL A 22 40.11 6.22 -22.54
N ASP A 23 40.87 7.09 -23.21
CA ASP A 23 41.61 8.21 -22.66
C ASP A 23 40.88 8.86 -21.46
N THR A 24 41.45 8.70 -20.26
CA THR A 24 40.82 9.04 -18.96
C THR A 24 40.52 10.53 -18.79
N LYS A 25 40.88 11.36 -19.77
CA LYS A 25 40.57 12.80 -19.84
C LYS A 25 39.14 13.12 -20.32
N ARG A 26 38.33 12.16 -20.77
CA ARG A 26 36.96 12.41 -21.30
C ARG A 26 35.85 11.51 -20.76
N ALA A 27 36.02 10.90 -19.59
CA ALA A 27 34.96 10.11 -18.97
C ALA A 27 33.72 10.98 -18.65
N LYS A 28 32.54 10.57 -19.12
CA LYS A 28 31.25 11.19 -18.78
C LYS A 28 30.52 10.31 -17.78
N VAL A 29 30.03 10.92 -16.71
CA VAL A 29 29.14 10.24 -15.74
C VAL A 29 27.71 10.35 -16.24
N VAL A 30 27.08 9.22 -16.52
CA VAL A 30 25.67 9.14 -16.88
C VAL A 30 24.87 8.68 -15.67
N LYS A 31 23.85 9.47 -15.32
CA LYS A 31 22.87 9.11 -14.30
C LYS A 31 21.68 8.48 -15.00
N HIS A 32 21.44 7.20 -14.75
CA HIS A 32 20.29 6.49 -15.28
C HIS A 32 19.24 6.34 -14.17
N PHE A 33 18.03 6.84 -14.41
CA PHE A 33 16.89 6.71 -13.51
C PHE A 33 15.94 5.66 -14.09
N HIS A 34 15.76 4.54 -13.39
CA HIS A 34 14.84 3.48 -13.82
C HIS A 34 13.59 3.50 -12.94
N PHE A 35 12.43 3.72 -13.56
CA PHE A 35 11.12 3.68 -12.90
C PHE A 35 10.47 2.30 -13.06
N SER A 36 10.49 1.50 -11.99
CA SER A 36 10.00 0.10 -12.02
C SER A 36 8.51 -0.04 -11.68
N ALA A 37 7.84 1.03 -11.24
CA ALA A 37 6.47 0.97 -10.71
C ALA A 37 5.37 1.13 -11.78
N TRP A 38 5.73 1.09 -13.08
CA TRP A 38 4.75 1.22 -14.15
C TRP A 38 4.20 -0.16 -14.56
N PRO A 39 2.91 -0.46 -14.32
CA PRO A 39 2.32 -1.75 -14.65
C PRO A 39 2.29 -2.02 -16.16
N ASP A 40 2.27 -3.30 -16.53
CA ASP A 40 2.16 -3.70 -17.92
C ASP A 40 0.75 -3.45 -18.45
N MET A 41 0.68 -2.79 -19.62
CA MET A 41 -0.56 -2.44 -20.33
C MET A 41 -1.52 -1.45 -19.63
N SER A 42 -1.13 -0.82 -18.52
CA SER A 42 -1.94 0.20 -17.83
C SER A 42 -1.11 1.41 -17.32
N VAL A 43 -1.65 2.16 -16.37
CA VAL A 43 -1.00 3.28 -15.67
C VAL A 43 -0.83 2.96 -14.18
N PRO A 44 0.12 3.59 -13.47
CA PRO A 44 0.26 3.41 -12.02
C PRO A 44 -1.03 3.77 -11.26
N ASP A 45 -1.29 3.06 -10.15
CA ASP A 45 -2.50 3.29 -9.33
C ASP A 45 -2.47 4.62 -8.55
N THR A 46 -1.29 5.23 -8.39
CA THR A 46 -1.08 6.48 -7.66
C THR A 46 -0.06 7.36 -8.36
N ALA A 47 -0.18 8.69 -8.25
CA ALA A 47 0.76 9.62 -8.88
C ALA A 47 2.04 9.85 -8.05
N GLY A 48 2.01 9.60 -6.74
CA GLY A 48 3.16 9.78 -5.84
C GLY A 48 4.51 9.23 -6.38
N PRO A 49 4.61 7.97 -6.83
CA PRO A 49 5.89 7.43 -7.33
C PRO A 49 6.46 8.18 -8.55
N ILE A 50 5.61 8.66 -9.48
CA ILE A 50 6.09 9.41 -10.64
C ILE A 50 6.43 10.86 -10.28
N LEU A 51 5.74 11.45 -9.30
CA LEU A 51 6.12 12.74 -8.72
C LEU A 51 7.49 12.66 -8.01
N ASP A 52 7.75 11.60 -7.25
CA ASP A 52 9.06 11.34 -6.62
C ASP A 52 10.18 11.27 -7.68
N LEU A 53 9.92 10.60 -8.81
CA LEU A 53 10.85 10.54 -9.95
C LEU A 53 11.11 11.93 -10.54
N LEU A 54 10.06 12.70 -10.82
CA LEU A 54 10.17 14.06 -11.38
C LEU A 54 11.01 14.96 -10.45
N GLN A 55 10.75 14.92 -9.14
CA GLN A 55 11.53 15.67 -8.16
C GLN A 55 13.00 15.21 -8.10
N CYS A 56 13.26 13.91 -8.15
CA CYS A 56 14.62 13.35 -8.16
C CYS A 56 15.42 13.78 -9.39
N VAL A 57 14.76 13.82 -10.56
CA VAL A 57 15.37 14.27 -11.81
C VAL A 57 15.69 15.76 -11.73
N ARG A 58 14.68 16.58 -11.39
CA ARG A 58 14.78 18.05 -11.34
C ARG A 58 15.76 18.58 -10.30
N SER A 59 15.77 18.01 -9.09
CA SER A 59 16.72 18.41 -8.03
C SER A 59 18.19 18.21 -8.39
N ARG A 60 18.48 17.42 -9.44
CA ARG A 60 19.82 17.01 -9.83
C ARG A 60 20.25 17.55 -11.20
N GLU A 61 19.38 18.31 -11.86
CA GLU A 61 19.70 19.02 -13.09
C GLU A 61 20.39 20.36 -12.79
N SER A 62 21.73 20.36 -12.83
CA SER A 62 22.42 21.56 -13.27
C SER A 62 22.07 21.74 -14.75
N HIS A 63 21.34 22.80 -15.11
CA HIS A 63 20.79 23.12 -16.44
C HIS A 63 21.84 23.31 -17.57
N SER A 64 23.00 22.66 -17.52
CA SER A 64 24.18 22.94 -18.36
C SER A 64 24.69 21.78 -19.21
N ARG A 65 23.95 20.66 -19.38
CA ARG A 65 24.52 19.39 -19.90
C ARG A 65 23.81 18.71 -21.08
N GLY A 66 22.98 19.43 -21.85
CA GLY A 66 22.31 18.90 -23.06
C GLY A 66 20.96 18.23 -22.78
N PRO A 67 20.25 17.76 -23.83
CA PRO A 67 18.88 17.25 -23.70
C PRO A 67 18.84 15.93 -22.88
N MET A 68 17.83 15.81 -22.01
CA MET A 68 17.56 14.57 -21.28
C MET A 68 17.07 13.48 -22.25
N VAL A 69 17.59 12.27 -22.10
CA VAL A 69 17.10 11.09 -22.83
C VAL A 69 16.04 10.39 -22.00
N VAL A 70 14.82 10.30 -22.52
CA VAL A 70 13.70 9.57 -21.92
C VAL A 70 13.29 8.45 -22.86
N HIS A 71 13.17 7.22 -22.37
CA HIS A 71 12.74 6.08 -23.18
C HIS A 71 11.85 5.11 -22.40
N CYS A 72 11.13 4.26 -23.14
CA CYS A 72 10.44 3.08 -22.63
C CYS A 72 10.73 1.91 -23.56
N SER A 73 9.72 1.15 -23.99
CA SER A 73 9.86 0.13 -25.07
C SER A 73 9.81 0.80 -26.46
N ALA A 74 8.63 1.25 -26.89
CA ALA A 74 8.47 1.97 -28.17
C ALA A 74 8.86 3.47 -28.10
N GLY A 75 9.08 4.00 -26.90
CA GLY A 75 9.44 5.41 -26.68
C GLY A 75 8.32 6.39 -27.04
N VAL A 76 7.05 6.04 -26.83
CA VAL A 76 5.89 6.90 -27.18
C VAL A 76 4.86 7.04 -26.06
N GLY A 77 4.46 5.94 -25.40
CA GLY A 77 3.45 5.95 -24.34
C GLY A 77 3.96 6.53 -23.03
N ARG A 78 4.56 5.68 -22.17
CA ARG A 78 5.17 6.08 -20.88
C ARG A 78 6.14 7.26 -21.02
N THR A 79 6.93 7.26 -22.10
CA THR A 79 7.84 8.36 -22.46
C THR A 79 7.11 9.67 -22.69
N GLY A 80 6.01 9.65 -23.46
CA GLY A 80 5.21 10.85 -23.70
C GLY A 80 4.55 11.35 -22.43
N THR A 81 4.03 10.46 -21.58
CA THR A 81 3.45 10.84 -20.29
C THR A 81 4.47 11.56 -19.40
N PHE A 82 5.67 11.01 -19.26
CA PHE A 82 6.73 11.64 -18.45
C PHE A 82 7.12 13.03 -18.99
N ILE A 83 7.35 13.15 -20.30
CA ILE A 83 7.74 14.43 -20.92
C ILE A 83 6.62 15.47 -20.78
N THR A 84 5.36 15.08 -20.96
CA THR A 84 4.22 15.99 -20.75
C THR A 84 4.19 16.49 -19.31
N LEU A 85 4.32 15.60 -18.32
CA LEU A 85 4.28 16.00 -16.92
C LEU A 85 5.38 17.01 -16.61
N ASP A 86 6.62 16.72 -17.00
CA ASP A 86 7.74 17.61 -16.80
C ASP A 86 7.49 18.99 -17.44
N ALA A 87 7.07 19.02 -18.71
CA ALA A 87 6.78 20.28 -19.39
C ALA A 87 5.60 21.06 -18.79
N MET A 88 4.56 20.37 -18.31
CA MET A 88 3.41 21.02 -17.68
C MET A 88 3.76 21.65 -16.35
N LEU A 89 4.65 21.02 -15.57
CA LEU A 89 5.14 21.60 -14.32
C LEU A 89 6.00 22.85 -14.60
N ASP A 90 6.78 22.87 -15.67
CA ASP A 90 7.55 24.07 -16.08
C ASP A 90 6.63 25.19 -16.57
N MET A 91 5.63 24.86 -17.40
CA MET A 91 4.65 25.83 -17.88
C MET A 91 3.84 26.42 -16.71
N ALA A 92 3.46 25.60 -15.74
CA ALA A 92 2.79 26.07 -14.54
C ALA A 92 3.66 27.04 -13.73
N ALA A 93 4.95 26.73 -13.56
CA ALA A 93 5.89 27.60 -12.85
C ALA A 93 6.17 28.92 -13.57
N ALA A 94 6.29 28.89 -14.90
CA ALA A 94 6.63 30.06 -15.71
C ALA A 94 5.43 30.96 -16.04
N GLU A 95 4.26 30.37 -16.25
CA GLU A 95 3.11 31.06 -16.86
C GLU A 95 1.82 30.96 -16.02
N ASN A 96 1.85 30.26 -14.89
CA ASN A 96 0.68 29.99 -14.04
C ASN A 96 -0.52 29.41 -14.82
N ARG A 97 -0.22 28.57 -15.82
CA ARG A 97 -1.20 27.85 -16.65
C ARG A 97 -0.61 26.53 -17.13
N ILE A 98 -1.48 25.61 -17.54
CA ILE A 98 -1.09 24.36 -18.20
C ILE A 98 -1.90 24.18 -19.49
N ASN A 99 -1.35 23.47 -20.47
CA ASN A 99 -2.07 23.08 -21.67
C ASN A 99 -1.60 21.72 -22.18
N VAL A 100 -2.15 20.67 -21.55
CA VAL A 100 -1.81 19.27 -21.85
C VAL A 100 -2.15 18.92 -23.31
N TYR A 101 -3.34 19.30 -23.78
CA TYR A 101 -3.82 18.95 -25.11
C TYR A 101 -2.89 19.48 -26.21
N GLU A 102 -2.63 20.80 -26.19
CA GLU A 102 -1.81 21.45 -27.21
C GLU A 102 -0.37 20.92 -27.17
N PHE A 103 0.18 20.73 -25.97
CA PHE A 103 1.53 20.18 -25.82
C PHE A 103 1.65 18.76 -26.39
N VAL A 104 0.68 17.88 -26.11
CA VAL A 104 0.65 16.52 -26.66
C VAL A 104 0.46 16.57 -28.19
N CYS A 105 -0.36 17.48 -28.71
CA CYS A 105 -0.50 17.71 -30.15
C CYS A 105 0.84 18.09 -30.80
N GLN A 106 1.57 19.04 -30.20
CA GLN A 106 2.90 19.46 -30.67
C GLN A 106 3.92 18.31 -30.61
N MET A 107 3.96 17.55 -29.51
CA MET A 107 4.81 16.37 -29.42
C MET A 107 4.50 15.35 -30.52
N ARG A 108 3.22 15.16 -30.85
CA ARG A 108 2.79 14.23 -31.91
C ARG A 108 3.18 14.67 -33.31
N GLN A 109 3.46 15.96 -33.54
CA GLN A 109 4.05 16.44 -34.80
C GLN A 109 5.52 16.00 -34.93
N ASN A 110 6.25 15.94 -33.81
CA ASN A 110 7.66 15.56 -33.78
C ASN A 110 7.89 14.05 -33.72
N ARG A 111 7.03 13.32 -32.99
CA ARG A 111 7.11 11.87 -32.83
C ARG A 111 5.71 11.28 -32.76
N MET A 112 5.44 10.28 -33.61
CA MET A 112 4.12 9.67 -33.70
C MET A 112 3.62 9.11 -32.36
N LYS A 113 2.31 9.21 -32.10
CA LYS A 113 1.60 8.54 -31.00
C LYS A 113 2.14 8.82 -29.59
N MET A 114 2.80 9.96 -29.37
CA MET A 114 3.19 10.42 -28.02
C MET A 114 1.95 10.47 -27.11
N VAL A 115 2.05 9.86 -25.92
CA VAL A 115 0.91 9.51 -25.04
C VAL A 115 -0.05 8.59 -25.79
N GLN A 116 0.10 7.28 -25.64
CA GLN A 116 -0.41 6.31 -26.62
C GLN A 116 -1.87 5.91 -26.40
N VAL A 117 -2.34 5.86 -25.15
CA VAL A 117 -3.69 5.38 -24.77
C VAL A 117 -4.41 6.40 -23.90
N ALA A 118 -5.74 6.30 -23.79
CA ALA A 118 -6.57 7.28 -23.08
C ALA A 118 -6.24 7.31 -21.57
N GLU A 119 -6.01 6.15 -20.98
CA GLU A 119 -5.66 5.99 -19.57
C GLU A 119 -4.36 6.73 -19.23
N GLN A 120 -3.39 6.77 -20.14
CA GLN A 120 -2.16 7.56 -19.97
C GLN A 120 -2.41 9.07 -20.02
N TYR A 121 -3.42 9.50 -20.77
CA TYR A 121 -3.81 10.90 -20.86
C TYR A 121 -4.57 11.33 -19.60
N GLU A 122 -5.50 10.51 -19.11
CA GLU A 122 -6.19 10.70 -17.83
C GLU A 122 -5.18 10.75 -16.67
N PHE A 123 -4.25 9.80 -16.63
CA PHE A 123 -3.20 9.75 -15.60
C PHE A 123 -2.32 11.01 -15.57
N ILE A 124 -2.13 11.71 -16.70
CA ILE A 124 -1.43 13.01 -16.69
C ILE A 124 -2.20 14.01 -15.82
N PHE A 125 -3.53 14.07 -15.96
CA PHE A 125 -4.35 14.97 -15.15
C PHE A 125 -4.38 14.54 -13.69
N ASP A 126 -4.48 13.26 -13.39
CA ASP A 126 -4.43 12.76 -12.00
C ASP A 126 -3.15 13.21 -11.29
N VAL A 127 -2.00 13.08 -11.96
CA VAL A 127 -0.70 13.52 -11.43
C VAL A 127 -0.64 15.04 -11.24
N LEU A 128 -1.19 15.81 -12.19
CA LEU A 128 -1.21 17.27 -12.09
C LEU A 128 -2.15 17.75 -10.97
N VAL A 129 -3.30 17.09 -10.77
CA VAL A 129 -4.20 17.36 -9.64
C VAL A 129 -3.49 17.07 -8.32
N GLU A 130 -2.84 15.91 -8.19
CA GLU A 130 -2.05 15.58 -6.99
C GLU A 130 -0.97 16.64 -6.75
N TYR A 131 -0.22 17.05 -7.77
CA TYR A 131 0.82 18.06 -7.62
C TYR A 131 0.29 19.45 -7.26
N PHE A 132 -0.76 19.94 -7.92
CA PHE A 132 -1.25 21.32 -7.73
C PHE A 132 -2.20 21.48 -6.53
N VAL A 133 -2.97 20.44 -6.18
CA VAL A 133 -3.96 20.51 -5.10
C VAL A 133 -3.38 19.98 -3.79
N ILE A 134 -2.69 18.83 -3.83
CA ILE A 134 -2.08 18.26 -2.63
C ILE A 134 -0.76 18.96 -2.34
N GLY A 135 0.11 19.03 -3.35
CA GLY A 135 1.46 19.58 -3.20
C GLY A 135 2.45 18.57 -2.62
N VAL A 136 3.63 19.06 -2.24
CA VAL A 136 4.70 18.22 -1.69
C VAL A 136 4.45 17.98 -0.20
N THR A 137 4.06 16.76 0.15
CA THR A 137 3.81 16.32 1.53
C THR A 137 4.97 15.53 2.14
N SER A 138 6.04 15.27 1.36
CA SER A 138 7.23 14.59 1.86
C SER A 138 8.03 15.49 2.81
N ILE A 139 8.26 15.03 4.04
CA ILE A 139 9.02 15.76 5.07
C ILE A 139 10.33 15.02 5.36
N GLN A 140 11.45 15.75 5.39
CA GLN A 140 12.75 15.22 5.81
C GLN A 140 12.72 14.92 7.31
N VAL A 141 13.30 13.79 7.73
CA VAL A 141 13.27 13.34 9.14
C VAL A 141 13.83 14.40 10.09
N GLU A 142 14.89 15.10 9.68
CA GLU A 142 15.54 16.15 10.46
C GLU A 142 14.65 17.39 10.64
N LYS A 143 13.69 17.60 9.72
CA LYS A 143 12.73 18.72 9.72
C LYS A 143 11.35 18.31 10.21
N PHE A 144 11.14 17.04 10.55
CA PHE A 144 9.82 16.54 10.94
C PHE A 144 9.22 17.32 12.10
N ARG A 145 10.00 17.60 13.16
CA ARG A 145 9.50 18.31 14.34
C ARG A 145 8.99 19.73 14.03
N PRO A 146 9.78 20.64 13.39
CA PRO A 146 9.28 21.97 13.07
C PRO A 146 8.11 21.94 12.08
N ASP A 147 8.15 21.08 11.06
CA ASP A 147 7.09 21.00 10.05
C ASP A 147 5.78 20.45 10.65
N PHE A 148 5.87 19.44 11.51
CA PHE A 148 4.71 18.93 12.25
C PHE A 148 4.07 19.98 13.17
N MET A 149 4.87 20.83 13.83
CA MET A 149 4.33 21.92 14.64
C MET A 149 3.56 22.93 13.79
N LYS A 150 4.05 23.21 12.57
CA LYS A 150 3.32 24.05 11.61
C LYS A 150 2.00 23.39 11.19
N LEU A 151 1.99 22.08 10.90
CA LEU A 151 0.76 21.37 10.53
C LEU A 151 -0.34 21.45 11.61
N ARG A 152 0.03 21.58 12.88
CA ARG A 152 -0.93 21.75 13.99
C ARG A 152 -1.48 23.16 14.15
N THR A 153 -0.87 24.18 13.53
CA THR A 153 -1.39 25.54 13.59
C THR A 153 -2.66 25.70 12.75
N ILE A 154 -3.47 26.70 13.10
CA ILE A 154 -4.71 27.03 12.40
C ILE A 154 -4.39 27.93 11.20
N ASN A 155 -4.99 27.61 10.06
CA ASN A 155 -5.08 28.50 8.92
C ASN A 155 -6.19 29.52 9.17
N GLU A 156 -5.84 30.81 9.14
CA GLU A 156 -6.77 31.91 9.44
C GLU A 156 -7.90 32.03 8.41
N GLU A 157 -7.68 31.58 7.18
CA GLU A 157 -8.68 31.67 6.10
C GLU A 157 -9.77 30.61 6.22
N THR A 158 -9.40 29.38 6.62
CA THR A 158 -10.31 28.23 6.69
C THR A 158 -10.83 27.98 8.10
N GLY A 159 -10.14 28.49 9.12
CA GLY A 159 -10.39 28.19 10.53
C GLY A 159 -10.00 26.78 10.95
N LYS A 160 -9.36 25.99 10.08
CA LYS A 160 -8.96 24.60 10.34
C LYS A 160 -7.46 24.51 10.57
N SER A 161 -7.00 23.44 11.23
CA SER A 161 -5.56 23.15 11.26
C SER A 161 -5.09 22.70 9.88
N TYR A 162 -3.85 23.00 9.51
CA TYR A 162 -3.28 22.49 8.24
C TYR A 162 -3.29 20.95 8.17
N LEU A 163 -3.19 20.26 9.30
CA LEU A 163 -3.33 18.80 9.38
C LEU A 163 -4.75 18.33 9.00
N GLN A 164 -5.77 19.08 9.41
CA GLN A 164 -7.15 18.78 9.04
C GLN A 164 -7.40 19.06 7.56
N GLU A 165 -6.86 20.16 7.03
CA GLU A 165 -6.93 20.44 5.59
C GLU A 165 -6.23 19.34 4.78
N GLU A 166 -5.07 18.85 5.24
CA GLU A 166 -4.37 17.74 4.59
C GLU A 166 -5.19 16.45 4.61
N PHE A 167 -5.88 16.15 5.72
CA PHE A 167 -6.79 15.02 5.79
C PHE A 167 -7.98 15.14 4.81
N GLU A 168 -8.59 16.32 4.70
CA GLU A 168 -9.70 16.56 3.76
C GLU A 168 -9.27 16.43 2.29
N LYS A 169 -7.99 16.66 1.97
CA LYS A 169 -7.45 16.40 0.63
C LYS A 169 -7.38 14.91 0.28
N LEU A 170 -7.36 14.01 1.27
CA LEU A 170 -7.45 12.58 1.01
C LEU A 170 -8.80 12.23 0.39
N ASP A 171 -9.89 12.87 0.80
CA ASP A 171 -11.21 12.63 0.22
C ASP A 171 -11.29 13.09 -1.25
N LEU A 172 -10.55 14.15 -1.61
CA LEU A 172 -10.49 14.64 -2.99
C LEU A 172 -9.74 13.71 -3.94
N THR A 173 -8.85 12.86 -3.40
CA THR A 173 -7.97 11.99 -4.19
C THR A 173 -8.22 10.50 -3.98
N SER A 174 -9.12 10.17 -3.04
CA SER A 174 -9.59 8.82 -2.83
C SER A 174 -10.32 8.34 -4.07
N ILE A 175 -9.79 7.27 -4.67
CA ILE A 175 -10.45 6.61 -5.79
C ILE A 175 -11.75 6.02 -5.29
N ILE A 176 -12.88 6.52 -5.79
CA ILE A 176 -14.18 5.89 -5.59
C ILE A 176 -14.23 4.66 -6.50
N PRO A 177 -14.24 3.43 -5.93
CA PRO A 177 -14.25 2.24 -6.76
C PRO A 177 -15.53 2.20 -7.59
N ALA A 178 -15.40 1.92 -8.89
CA ALA A 178 -16.56 1.70 -9.74
C ALA A 178 -17.39 0.53 -9.19
N GLU A 179 -18.71 0.60 -9.36
CA GLU A 179 -19.66 -0.45 -8.99
C GLU A 179 -19.29 -1.84 -9.51
N SER A 180 -18.67 -1.90 -10.70
CA SER A 180 -18.18 -3.14 -11.30
C SER A 180 -17.09 -3.83 -10.48
N ASN A 181 -16.37 -3.09 -9.64
CA ASN A 181 -15.22 -3.55 -8.86
C ASN A 181 -15.59 -3.88 -7.41
N LEU A 182 -16.88 -3.87 -7.06
CA LEU A 182 -17.40 -4.17 -5.73
C LEU A 182 -18.39 -5.34 -5.74
N ARG A 183 -18.40 -6.14 -6.82
CA ARG A 183 -19.40 -7.18 -7.04
C ARG A 183 -19.26 -8.32 -6.04
N GLY A 184 -18.04 -8.67 -5.64
CA GLY A 184 -17.78 -9.71 -4.66
C GLY A 184 -18.46 -9.39 -3.32
N GLY A 185 -18.19 -8.20 -2.76
CA GLY A 185 -18.75 -7.78 -1.48
C GLY A 185 -20.26 -7.52 -1.51
N ARG A 186 -20.80 -7.09 -2.65
CA ARG A 186 -22.24 -6.81 -2.82
C ARG A 186 -23.08 -8.01 -3.27
N ASN A 187 -22.46 -9.16 -3.53
CA ASN A 187 -23.20 -10.37 -3.84
C ASN A 187 -24.14 -10.71 -2.67
N ARG A 188 -25.38 -11.10 -2.99
CA ARG A 188 -26.42 -11.46 -2.00
C ARG A 188 -25.94 -12.51 -1.00
N ASP A 189 -25.15 -13.48 -1.46
CA ASP A 189 -24.60 -14.55 -0.62
C ASP A 189 -23.53 -14.06 0.37
N ASN A 190 -22.98 -12.86 0.14
CA ASN A 190 -21.88 -12.28 0.90
C ASN A 190 -22.30 -11.12 1.81
N LEU A 191 -23.53 -10.59 1.66
CA LEU A 191 -23.98 -9.43 2.43
C LEU A 191 -23.85 -9.64 3.95
N GLN A 192 -24.18 -10.85 4.42
CA GLN A 192 -24.10 -11.23 5.84
C GLN A 192 -22.68 -11.56 6.32
N LYS A 193 -21.68 -11.50 5.43
CA LYS A 193 -20.26 -11.69 5.76
C LYS A 193 -19.55 -10.35 6.00
N ASN A 194 -20.23 -9.23 5.80
CA ASN A 194 -19.69 -7.88 6.00
C ASN A 194 -20.22 -7.31 7.30
N ARG A 195 -19.32 -6.88 8.20
CA ARG A 195 -19.71 -6.21 9.45
C ARG A 195 -20.35 -4.85 9.18
N PHE A 196 -19.82 -4.12 8.19
CA PHE A 196 -20.35 -2.85 7.71
C PHE A 196 -20.62 -2.94 6.20
N PRO A 197 -21.84 -2.66 5.71
CA PRO A 197 -22.19 -2.79 4.29
C PRO A 197 -21.44 -1.84 3.35
N ASP A 198 -20.97 -0.71 3.88
CA ASP A 198 -20.22 0.33 3.18
C ASP A 198 -18.69 0.10 3.21
N CYS A 199 -18.20 -0.71 4.15
CA CYS A 199 -16.79 -1.09 4.24
C CYS A 199 -16.55 -2.48 3.64
N ILE A 200 -16.54 -2.56 2.31
CA ILE A 200 -16.32 -3.81 1.55
C ILE A 200 -15.05 -3.74 0.68
N PRO A 201 -14.40 -4.88 0.37
CA PRO A 201 -13.16 -4.87 -0.37
C PRO A 201 -13.39 -4.62 -1.86
N VAL A 202 -12.42 -3.96 -2.51
CA VAL A 202 -12.36 -3.87 -3.97
C VAL A 202 -11.93 -5.22 -4.55
N ASP A 203 -12.67 -5.71 -5.54
CA ASP A 203 -12.52 -7.05 -6.13
C ASP A 203 -11.10 -7.34 -6.64
N THR A 204 -10.39 -6.31 -7.10
CA THR A 204 -9.01 -6.40 -7.60
C THR A 204 -8.00 -6.74 -6.50
N TYR A 205 -8.28 -6.31 -5.26
CA TYR A 205 -7.35 -6.44 -4.13
C TYR A 205 -7.83 -7.45 -3.07
N ARG A 206 -9.00 -8.06 -3.25
CA ARG A 206 -9.54 -9.04 -2.30
C ARG A 206 -8.82 -10.39 -2.40
N PRO A 207 -8.63 -11.12 -1.29
CA PRO A 207 -8.25 -12.53 -1.34
C PRO A 207 -9.42 -13.40 -1.81
N TYR A 208 -9.06 -14.56 -2.37
CA TYR A 208 -9.96 -15.62 -2.81
C TYR A 208 -9.70 -16.85 -1.94
N LEU A 209 -10.72 -17.32 -1.23
CA LEU A 209 -10.59 -18.51 -0.40
C LEU A 209 -10.53 -19.77 -1.29
N MET A 210 -9.51 -20.60 -1.07
CA MET A 210 -9.17 -21.78 -1.87
C MET A 210 -9.39 -23.08 -1.12
N THR A 211 -9.19 -23.10 0.21
CA THR A 211 -9.47 -24.30 1.02
C THR A 211 -10.94 -24.66 0.89
N ASP A 212 -11.25 -25.87 0.45
CA ASP A 212 -12.61 -26.37 0.35
C ASP A 212 -13.19 -26.69 1.74
N VAL A 213 -14.42 -26.25 1.96
CA VAL A 213 -15.20 -26.49 3.19
C VAL A 213 -16.60 -27.02 2.89
N GLY A 214 -16.80 -27.57 1.69
CA GLY A 214 -18.07 -28.15 1.24
C GLY A 214 -19.07 -27.09 0.78
N ASP A 215 -20.34 -27.51 0.64
CA ASP A 215 -21.41 -26.77 -0.04
C ASP A 215 -21.78 -25.42 0.59
N LEU A 216 -21.36 -25.16 1.83
CA LEU A 216 -21.61 -23.89 2.55
C LEU A 216 -20.50 -22.85 2.33
N GLY A 217 -19.37 -23.25 1.72
CA GLY A 217 -18.23 -22.39 1.47
C GLY A 217 -18.32 -21.67 0.13
N ASN A 218 -18.00 -20.37 0.11
CA ASN A 218 -17.70 -19.65 -1.12
C ASN A 218 -16.29 -19.05 -1.05
N ASN A 219 -15.86 -18.33 -2.09
CA ASN A 219 -14.51 -17.78 -2.18
C ASN A 219 -14.35 -16.37 -1.58
N TYR A 220 -15.33 -15.91 -0.79
CA TYR A 220 -15.39 -14.54 -0.30
C TYR A 220 -15.05 -14.41 1.18
N ILE A 221 -14.27 -13.39 1.48
CA ILE A 221 -14.06 -12.82 2.82
C ILE A 221 -13.89 -11.30 2.66
N ASN A 222 -14.34 -10.54 3.66
CA ASN A 222 -14.12 -9.09 3.70
C ASN A 222 -12.68 -8.79 4.16
N ALA A 223 -11.76 -8.83 3.21
CA ALA A 223 -10.36 -8.49 3.41
C ALA A 223 -9.75 -7.90 2.13
N SER A 224 -8.66 -7.15 2.26
CA SER A 224 -7.90 -6.59 1.12
C SER A 224 -6.40 -6.74 1.32
N PHE A 225 -5.69 -7.06 0.24
CA PHE A 225 -4.24 -6.98 0.20
C PHE A 225 -3.79 -5.52 0.22
N LEU A 226 -2.84 -5.21 1.09
CA LEU A 226 -2.22 -3.90 1.17
C LEU A 226 -0.71 -4.04 1.01
N ASN A 227 -0.13 -3.11 0.28
CA ASN A 227 1.31 -3.09 0.04
C ASN A 227 2.06 -2.58 1.27
N GLY A 228 3.23 -3.16 1.52
CA GLY A 228 4.20 -2.62 2.45
C GLY A 228 5.18 -1.68 1.75
N TYR A 229 6.13 -1.16 2.52
CA TYR A 229 7.17 -0.28 1.95
C TYR A 229 8.08 -1.01 0.95
N ARG A 230 8.41 -2.29 1.20
CA ARG A 230 9.34 -3.09 0.38
C ARG A 230 8.72 -4.29 -0.32
N LYS A 231 7.50 -4.69 0.05
CA LYS A 231 6.87 -5.94 -0.38
C LYS A 231 5.43 -5.66 -0.83
N LYS A 232 5.08 -6.07 -2.05
CA LYS A 232 3.69 -6.07 -2.52
C LYS A 232 2.88 -7.06 -1.70
N ASN A 233 1.60 -6.78 -1.46
CA ASN A 233 0.71 -7.65 -0.69
C ASN A 233 1.29 -8.06 0.68
N MET A 234 1.97 -7.12 1.36
CA MET A 234 2.62 -7.39 2.66
C MET A 234 1.59 -7.60 3.76
N PHE A 235 0.43 -6.96 3.67
CA PHE A 235 -0.61 -7.03 4.68
C PHE A 235 -1.92 -7.54 4.09
N LEU A 236 -2.72 -8.20 4.93
CA LEU A 236 -4.14 -8.47 4.72
C LEU A 236 -4.92 -7.65 5.75
N GLY A 237 -5.50 -6.53 5.32
CA GLY A 237 -6.42 -5.76 6.15
C GLY A 237 -7.81 -6.41 6.11
N THR A 238 -8.36 -6.77 7.26
CA THR A 238 -9.67 -7.44 7.37
C THR A 238 -10.47 -6.90 8.55
N GLN A 239 -11.79 -7.06 8.52
CA GLN A 239 -12.64 -6.83 9.70
C GLN A 239 -12.38 -7.88 10.78
N MET A 240 -12.72 -7.58 12.04
CA MET A 240 -12.86 -8.59 13.09
C MET A 240 -13.87 -9.66 12.61
N PRO A 241 -13.52 -10.96 12.64
CA PRO A 241 -14.41 -12.02 12.18
C PRO A 241 -15.79 -11.94 12.83
N LEU A 242 -16.82 -12.25 12.06
CA LEU A 242 -18.17 -12.53 12.54
C LEU A 242 -18.28 -14.03 12.85
N GLU A 243 -19.26 -14.46 13.64
CA GLU A 243 -19.42 -15.88 13.99
C GLU A 243 -19.53 -16.78 12.75
N ASN A 244 -20.26 -16.33 11.72
CA ASN A 244 -20.43 -17.04 10.46
C ASN A 244 -19.21 -16.94 9.50
N THR A 245 -18.18 -16.16 9.84
CA THR A 245 -16.97 -15.97 9.00
C THR A 245 -15.69 -16.42 9.69
N VAL A 246 -15.74 -16.95 10.92
CA VAL A 246 -14.55 -17.49 11.61
C VAL A 246 -13.85 -18.58 10.78
N ILE A 247 -14.62 -19.46 10.13
CA ILE A 247 -14.06 -20.48 9.23
C ILE A 247 -13.36 -19.83 8.03
N ASP A 248 -13.97 -18.80 7.43
CA ASP A 248 -13.42 -18.07 6.29
C ASP A 248 -12.14 -17.31 6.66
N PHE A 249 -12.08 -16.76 7.87
CA PHE A 249 -10.88 -16.14 8.42
C PHE A 249 -9.72 -17.15 8.50
N TRP A 250 -9.96 -18.34 9.04
CA TRP A 250 -8.94 -19.38 9.10
C TRP A 250 -8.55 -19.93 7.73
N ARG A 251 -9.49 -20.02 6.78
CA ARG A 251 -9.18 -20.32 5.37
C ARG A 251 -8.24 -19.27 4.80
N MET A 252 -8.55 -17.98 4.97
CA MET A 252 -7.70 -16.88 4.47
C MET A 252 -6.30 -16.94 5.07
N VAL A 253 -6.21 -17.05 6.40
CA VAL A 253 -4.92 -17.19 7.09
C VAL A 253 -4.16 -18.36 6.48
N TRP A 254 -4.77 -19.54 6.41
CA TRP A 254 -4.17 -20.76 5.88
C TRP A 254 -3.71 -20.62 4.42
N ASP A 255 -4.63 -20.30 3.53
CA ASP A 255 -4.47 -20.25 2.07
C ASP A 255 -3.36 -19.28 1.62
N TYR A 256 -3.17 -18.19 2.36
CA TYR A 256 -2.16 -17.18 2.04
C TYR A 256 -0.89 -17.27 2.89
N ASN A 257 -0.72 -18.34 3.66
CA ASN A 257 0.46 -18.53 4.52
C ASN A 257 0.70 -17.36 5.49
N SER A 258 -0.36 -16.72 5.98
CA SER A 258 -0.23 -15.65 6.97
C SER A 258 0.30 -16.22 8.29
N ASN A 259 1.52 -15.80 8.65
CA ASN A 259 2.22 -16.26 9.85
C ASN A 259 2.01 -15.34 11.05
N PHE A 260 1.51 -14.13 10.81
CA PHE A 260 1.23 -13.14 11.84
C PHE A 260 -0.25 -12.72 11.77
N ILE A 261 -0.87 -12.60 12.93
CA ILE A 261 -2.16 -11.94 13.13
C ILE A 261 -1.96 -10.79 14.10
N VAL A 262 -2.34 -9.58 13.72
CA VAL A 262 -2.35 -8.40 14.56
C VAL A 262 -3.80 -7.99 14.81
N MET A 263 -4.20 -8.01 16.07
CA MET A 263 -5.53 -7.62 16.53
C MET A 263 -5.46 -6.28 17.25
N LEU A 264 -6.09 -5.25 16.68
CA LEU A 264 -6.02 -3.86 17.16
C LEU A 264 -7.22 -3.47 18.03
N ASN A 265 -7.79 -4.41 18.76
CA ASN A 265 -8.89 -4.18 19.68
C ASN A 265 -8.80 -5.12 20.90
N ASP A 266 -9.44 -4.71 21.99
CA ASP A 266 -9.62 -5.57 23.14
C ASP A 266 -10.68 -6.65 22.85
N THR A 267 -10.66 -7.72 23.63
CA THR A 267 -11.71 -8.75 23.63
C THR A 267 -12.82 -8.35 24.59
N ASN A 268 -14.02 -8.13 24.09
CA ASN A 268 -15.22 -8.09 24.91
C ASN A 268 -15.88 -9.49 24.88
N PRO A 269 -16.30 -10.06 26.03
CA PRO A 269 -17.06 -11.31 26.05
C PRO A 269 -18.37 -11.30 25.25
N GLN A 270 -18.86 -10.11 24.86
CA GLN A 270 -20.01 -9.94 23.97
C GLN A 270 -19.63 -9.87 22.49
N ASP A 271 -18.33 -9.81 22.15
CA ASP A 271 -17.90 -9.76 20.76
C ASP A 271 -18.20 -11.09 20.07
N GLU A 272 -18.88 -11.02 18.94
CA GLU A 272 -19.09 -12.18 18.09
C GLU A 272 -17.79 -12.54 17.34
N GLY A 273 -17.63 -13.82 16.98
CA GLY A 273 -16.55 -14.26 16.09
C GLY A 273 -15.19 -14.45 16.76
N HIS A 274 -15.18 -14.88 18.03
CA HIS A 274 -13.96 -15.38 18.68
C HIS A 274 -13.33 -16.51 17.85
N TYR A 275 -12.20 -16.21 17.21
CA TYR A 275 -11.53 -17.11 16.28
C TYR A 275 -10.41 -17.94 16.93
N TRP A 276 -10.10 -17.72 18.20
CA TRP A 276 -9.19 -18.58 18.97
C TRP A 276 -9.79 -18.87 20.36
N SER A 277 -9.13 -19.71 21.15
CA SER A 277 -9.53 -20.00 22.52
C SER A 277 -8.33 -19.93 23.46
N ASP A 278 -8.52 -19.29 24.60
CA ASP A 278 -7.52 -19.19 25.68
C ASP A 278 -7.28 -20.54 26.37
N SER A 279 -8.24 -21.48 26.26
CA SER A 279 -8.14 -22.81 26.85
C SER A 279 -8.74 -23.88 25.95
N GLY A 280 -7.92 -24.88 25.61
CA GLY A 280 -8.35 -26.01 24.78
C GLY A 280 -8.07 -25.82 23.29
N VAL A 281 -8.93 -26.40 22.45
CA VAL A 281 -8.79 -26.41 20.99
C VAL A 281 -10.08 -25.89 20.38
N LEU A 282 -10.00 -24.81 19.61
CA LEU A 282 -11.12 -24.33 18.82
C LEU A 282 -11.17 -25.11 17.51
N CYS A 283 -12.29 -25.79 17.25
CA CYS A 283 -12.54 -26.46 15.98
C CYS A 283 -13.56 -25.65 15.16
N ARG A 284 -13.20 -25.31 13.92
CA ARG A 284 -14.07 -24.64 12.95
C ARG A 284 -13.80 -25.20 11.55
N GLY A 285 -14.77 -25.94 11.01
CA GLY A 285 -14.59 -26.67 9.76
C GLY A 285 -13.39 -27.63 9.81
N PRO A 286 -12.48 -27.60 8.82
CA PRO A 286 -11.31 -28.48 8.80
C PRO A 286 -10.18 -28.02 9.75
N PHE A 287 -10.31 -26.84 10.38
CA PHE A 287 -9.26 -26.24 11.20
C PHE A 287 -9.45 -26.54 12.68
N ALA A 288 -8.36 -26.98 13.31
CA ALA A 288 -8.21 -27.07 14.75
C ALA A 288 -7.12 -26.10 15.21
N VAL A 289 -7.48 -25.16 16.07
CA VAL A 289 -6.60 -24.08 16.55
C VAL A 289 -6.37 -24.24 18.03
N LYS A 290 -5.10 -24.33 18.43
CA LYS A 290 -4.67 -24.50 19.81
C LYS A 290 -3.66 -23.44 20.19
N GLN A 291 -3.87 -22.76 21.30
CA GLN A 291 -2.86 -21.88 21.88
C GLN A 291 -1.76 -22.71 22.54
N LEU A 292 -0.51 -22.43 22.17
CA LEU A 292 0.69 -23.10 22.68
C LEU A 292 1.34 -22.31 23.81
N SER A 293 1.36 -20.98 23.69
CA SER A 293 1.89 -20.07 24.70
C SER A 293 1.15 -18.74 24.65
N CYS A 294 1.19 -18.01 25.77
CA CYS A 294 0.66 -16.67 25.94
C CYS A 294 1.60 -15.88 26.83
N GLU A 295 2.02 -14.70 26.39
CA GLU A 295 2.83 -13.79 27.19
C GLU A 295 2.29 -12.37 27.03
N ASP A 296 2.01 -11.72 28.15
CA ASP A 296 1.59 -10.32 28.16
C ASP A 296 2.82 -9.44 28.41
N ILE A 297 3.08 -8.50 27.50
CA ILE A 297 4.20 -7.57 27.55
C ILE A 297 3.62 -6.15 27.51
N SER A 298 3.55 -5.49 28.67
CA SER A 298 2.91 -4.17 28.79
C SER A 298 1.45 -4.19 28.30
N ASN A 299 1.14 -3.52 27.18
CA ASN A 299 -0.21 -3.41 26.61
C ASN A 299 -0.40 -4.31 25.39
N ILE A 300 0.45 -5.32 25.19
CA ILE A 300 0.28 -6.30 24.13
C ILE A 300 0.27 -7.72 24.70
N ARG A 301 -0.56 -8.58 24.12
CA ARG A 301 -0.58 -10.02 24.36
C ARG A 301 -0.03 -10.73 23.14
N CYS A 302 1.04 -11.48 23.34
CA CYS A 302 1.68 -12.29 22.30
C CYS A 302 1.36 -13.77 22.55
N SER A 303 0.71 -14.41 21.58
CA SER A 303 0.30 -15.80 21.64
C SER A 303 0.84 -16.59 20.46
N LYS A 304 1.32 -17.81 20.71
CA LYS A 304 1.63 -18.77 19.64
C LYS A 304 0.43 -19.68 19.42
N LEU A 305 -0.14 -19.65 18.22
CA LEU A 305 -1.28 -20.50 17.87
C LEU A 305 -0.83 -21.59 16.90
N ARG A 306 -1.12 -22.86 17.22
CA ARG A 306 -0.98 -23.97 16.28
C ARG A 306 -2.29 -24.18 15.55
N ILE A 307 -2.26 -24.07 14.23
CA ILE A 307 -3.37 -24.36 13.34
C ILE A 307 -3.10 -25.73 12.70
N THR A 308 -4.07 -26.63 12.72
CA THR A 308 -4.01 -27.92 12.04
C THR A 308 -5.14 -28.00 11.02
N ASN A 309 -4.82 -28.31 9.76
CA ASN A 309 -5.80 -28.49 8.70
C ASN A 309 -6.01 -29.98 8.40
N SER A 310 -7.17 -30.50 8.78
CA SER A 310 -7.56 -31.90 8.59
C SER A 310 -7.81 -32.29 7.14
N SER A 311 -8.14 -31.35 6.24
CA SER A 311 -8.37 -31.66 4.82
C SER A 311 -7.07 -31.84 4.03
N GLN A 312 -5.93 -31.38 4.56
CA GLN A 312 -4.61 -31.48 3.94
C GLN A 312 -3.67 -32.37 4.78
N ASN A 313 -3.96 -33.67 4.88
CA ASN A 313 -3.12 -34.65 5.58
C ASN A 313 -2.78 -34.28 7.05
N LYS A 314 -3.65 -33.52 7.73
CA LYS A 314 -3.41 -33.01 9.09
C LYS A 314 -2.10 -32.21 9.22
N GLN A 315 -1.70 -31.50 8.16
CA GLN A 315 -0.60 -30.54 8.26
C GLN A 315 -0.91 -29.50 9.33
N SER A 316 0.14 -29.11 10.06
CA SER A 316 0.02 -28.11 11.12
C SER A 316 1.10 -27.06 10.98
N ARG A 317 0.77 -25.82 11.31
CA ARG A 317 1.73 -24.72 11.39
C ARG A 317 1.50 -23.90 12.63
N THR A 318 2.55 -23.26 13.12
CA THR A 318 2.48 -22.33 14.24
C THR A 318 2.52 -20.92 13.68
N ILE A 319 1.59 -20.08 14.14
CA ILE A 319 1.54 -18.66 13.80
C ILE A 319 1.66 -17.83 15.08
N GLN A 320 2.01 -16.56 14.89
CA GLN A 320 2.09 -15.56 15.94
C GLN A 320 0.83 -14.71 15.93
N HIS A 321 0.26 -14.49 17.11
CA HIS A 321 -0.92 -13.68 17.32
C HIS A 321 -0.57 -12.58 18.32
N ILE A 322 -0.70 -11.33 17.90
CA ILE A 322 -0.38 -10.15 18.70
C ILE A 322 -1.66 -9.34 18.87
N GLN A 323 -2.15 -9.26 20.09
CA GLN A 323 -3.34 -8.50 20.45
C GLN A 323 -2.93 -7.25 21.22
N CYS A 324 -3.44 -6.10 20.80
CA CYS A 324 -3.36 -4.87 21.59
C CYS A 324 -4.40 -4.91 22.71
N LEU A 325 -3.94 -4.75 23.95
CA LEU A 325 -4.78 -4.70 25.14
C LEU A 325 -5.04 -3.25 25.54
N ASN A 326 -6.23 -2.97 26.07
CA ASN A 326 -6.58 -1.66 26.60
C ASN A 326 -6.29 -0.50 25.64
N LEU A 327 -6.61 -0.63 24.33
CA LEU A 327 -6.57 0.51 23.40
C LEU A 327 -7.71 1.46 23.76
N PRO A 328 -7.46 2.59 24.45
CA PRO A 328 -8.55 3.35 25.04
C PRO A 328 -9.13 4.26 23.97
N ILE A 329 -10.45 4.25 23.83
CA ILE A 329 -11.19 5.12 22.89
C ILE A 329 -10.93 6.62 23.19
N THR A 330 -10.47 6.94 24.41
CA THR A 330 -10.27 8.29 24.94
C THR A 330 -8.88 8.57 25.52
N ALA A 331 -7.90 7.67 25.38
CA ALA A 331 -6.59 7.90 25.97
C ALA A 331 -5.78 8.97 25.24
N THR A 332 -4.81 9.52 25.97
CA THR A 332 -3.81 10.41 25.38
C THR A 332 -3.05 9.67 24.27
N ASN A 333 -2.76 10.38 23.17
CA ASN A 333 -2.05 9.85 21.99
C ASN A 333 -0.70 9.15 22.34
N TYR A 334 -0.15 9.35 23.53
CA TYR A 334 1.14 8.82 23.96
C TYR A 334 1.14 7.33 24.33
N GLU A 335 0.11 6.84 25.04
CA GLU A 335 0.03 5.42 25.45
C GLU A 335 -0.27 4.52 24.24
N ILE A 336 -1.16 4.99 23.36
CA ILE A 336 -1.49 4.31 22.10
C ILE A 336 -0.25 4.22 21.21
N SER A 337 0.48 5.34 21.03
CA SER A 337 1.68 5.34 20.18
C SER A 337 2.78 4.42 20.71
N THR A 338 3.00 4.37 22.03
CA THR A 338 3.97 3.45 22.64
C THR A 338 3.59 1.99 22.39
N THR A 339 2.31 1.65 22.56
CA THR A 339 1.78 0.30 22.33
C THR A 339 1.95 -0.12 20.86
N LEU A 340 1.60 0.75 19.91
CA LEU A 340 1.76 0.47 18.48
C LEU A 340 3.24 0.29 18.08
N VAL A 341 4.16 1.09 18.66
CA VAL A 341 5.60 0.92 18.44
C VAL A 341 6.08 -0.43 18.98
N GLN A 342 5.55 -0.89 20.12
CA GLN A 342 5.88 -2.22 20.68
C GLN A 342 5.39 -3.36 19.77
N VAL A 343 4.19 -3.25 19.19
CA VAL A 343 3.69 -4.21 18.19
C VAL A 343 4.63 -4.27 17.00
N ILE A 344 4.96 -3.12 16.41
CA ILE A 344 5.84 -3.03 15.23
C ILE A 344 7.22 -3.63 15.54
N ASN A 345 7.79 -3.34 16.70
CA ASN A 345 9.08 -3.89 17.11
C ASN A 345 9.03 -5.41 17.35
N SER A 346 7.90 -5.93 17.84
CA SER A 346 7.71 -7.36 18.03
C SER A 346 7.59 -8.09 16.70
N LEU A 347 6.80 -7.55 15.77
CA LEU A 347 6.72 -8.05 14.39
C LEU A 347 8.09 -8.07 13.73
N ARG A 348 8.85 -6.96 13.77
CA ARG A 348 10.18 -6.88 13.13
C ARG A 348 11.20 -7.86 13.71
N ARG A 349 11.12 -8.18 15.00
CA ARG A 349 12.02 -9.18 15.61
C ARG A 349 11.74 -10.57 15.07
N GLU A 350 10.46 -10.91 14.89
CA GLU A 350 10.03 -12.24 14.46
C GLU A 350 10.01 -12.40 12.92
N GLU A 351 9.80 -11.31 12.17
CA GLU A 351 9.81 -11.30 10.69
C GLU A 351 11.20 -11.60 10.12
N ILE A 352 12.27 -11.35 10.87
CA ILE A 352 13.64 -11.75 10.50
C ILE A 352 13.78 -13.29 10.44
N GLU A 353 12.91 -14.03 11.12
CA GLU A 353 12.96 -15.50 11.18
C GLU A 353 11.97 -16.19 10.21
N ILE A 354 11.01 -15.46 9.62
CA ILE A 354 9.90 -16.03 8.86
C ILE A 354 9.69 -15.26 7.55
N GLU A 355 10.21 -15.79 6.43
CA GLU A 355 10.16 -15.13 5.11
C GLU A 355 8.82 -15.26 4.35
N GLU A 356 7.85 -16.03 4.84
CA GLU A 356 6.68 -16.41 4.02
C GLU A 356 5.36 -15.77 4.46
N GLY A 357 4.57 -15.30 3.47
CA GLY A 357 3.19 -14.81 3.64
C GLY A 357 3.00 -13.31 3.96
N PRO A 358 1.74 -12.83 3.95
CA PRO A 358 1.35 -11.50 4.44
C PRO A 358 1.12 -11.50 5.96
N ILE A 359 1.04 -10.31 6.55
CA ILE A 359 0.62 -10.09 7.94
C ILE A 359 -0.89 -9.78 7.93
N THR A 360 -1.69 -10.59 8.61
CA THR A 360 -3.13 -10.33 8.75
C THR A 360 -3.35 -9.31 9.87
N VAL A 361 -4.05 -8.21 9.59
CA VAL A 361 -4.33 -7.12 10.53
C VAL A 361 -5.83 -6.85 10.58
N HIS A 362 -6.41 -6.78 11.77
CA HIS A 362 -7.83 -6.49 11.94
C HIS A 362 -8.15 -5.66 13.20
N CYS A 363 -9.33 -5.05 13.17
CA CYS A 363 -9.97 -4.33 14.27
C CYS A 363 -11.49 -4.51 14.19
N VAL A 364 -12.22 -4.02 15.21
CA VAL A 364 -13.70 -4.03 15.23
C VAL A 364 -14.28 -3.07 14.20
#